data_AF-A0A1J5KBN4-F1
#
_entry.id   AF-A0A1J5KBN4-F1
#
_cell.length_a   1.000
_cell.length_b   1.000
_cell.length_c   1.000
_cell.angle_alpha   90.00
_cell.angle_beta   90.00
_cell.angle_gamma   90.00
#
_symmetry.space_group_name_H-M   'P 1'
#
loop_
_entity.id
_entity.type
_entity.pdbx_description
1 polymer ?
#
loop_
_entity_poly.entity_id
_entity_poly.type
_entity_poly.pdbx_seq_one_letter_code
_entity_poly.pdbx_strand_id
1 'polypeptide(L)'
;MARNSSLNIPLTEEMKQFITNQTGDGTMYSTPSEYVRDLIRHARDRQEAAKIRNSILEGYQDAIAGNMTDFSGNLLEDIKSFKASNS
;
A
#
# COMPACT_ATOMS: atom_id res chain seq x y z
N MET A 1 8.20 -22.21 -0.68
CA MET A 1 8.53 -21.69 -2.03
C MET A 1 7.42 -20.75 -2.48
N ALA A 2 7.69 -19.47 -2.72
CA ALA A 2 6.69 -18.56 -3.26
C ALA A 2 6.32 -19.01 -4.69
N ARG A 3 5.03 -19.24 -4.96
CA ARG A 3 4.57 -19.56 -6.32
C ARG A 3 4.63 -18.29 -7.16
N ASN A 4 5.47 -18.31 -8.20
CA ASN A 4 5.54 -17.24 -9.18
C ASN A 4 4.32 -17.37 -10.10
N SER A 5 3.25 -16.63 -9.83
CA SER A 5 2.08 -16.59 -10.71
C SER A 5 2.35 -15.66 -11.90
N SER A 6 2.14 -16.14 -13.12
CA SER A 6 2.17 -15.28 -14.31
C SER A 6 0.89 -14.45 -14.37
N LEU A 7 1.05 -13.17 -14.70
CA LEU A 7 -0.05 -12.23 -14.89
C LEU A 7 0.07 -11.69 -16.31
N ASN A 8 -0.95 -11.93 -17.14
CA ASN A 8 -1.01 -11.36 -18.48
C ASN A 8 -1.76 -10.03 -18.42
N ILE A 9 -1.08 -8.93 -18.69
CA ILE A 9 -1.67 -7.59 -18.65
C ILE A 9 -1.65 -7.02 -20.07
N PRO A 10 -2.82 -6.73 -20.67
CA PRO A 10 -2.85 -5.96 -21.91
C PRO A 10 -2.38 -4.53 -21.61
N LEU A 11 -1.34 -4.10 -22.31
CA LEU A 11 -0.77 -2.75 -22.20
C LEU A 11 -0.96 -2.02 -23.52
N THR A 12 -1.20 -0.72 -23.46
CA THR A 12 -1.18 0.13 -24.65
C THR A 12 0.24 0.18 -25.22
N GLU A 13 0.35 0.52 -26.51
CA GLU A 13 1.65 0.54 -27.18
C GLU A 13 2.59 1.58 -26.56
N GLU A 14 2.06 2.73 -26.15
CA GLU A 14 2.80 3.76 -25.42
C GLU A 14 3.39 3.23 -24.10
N MET A 15 2.60 2.46 -23.33
CA MET A 15 3.08 1.87 -22.07
C MET A 15 4.16 0.81 -22.31
N LYS A 16 4.03 -0.01 -23.36
CA LYS A 16 5.07 -0.98 -23.72
C LYS A 16 6.37 -0.29 -24.13
N GLN A 17 6.28 0.77 -24.92
CA GLN A 17 7.45 1.57 -25.32
C GLN A 17 8.13 2.20 -24.10
N PHE A 18 7.34 2.78 -23.19
CA PHE A 18 7.87 3.34 -21.95
C PHE A 18 8.61 2.28 -21.13
N ILE A 19 8.00 1.11 -20.91
CA ILE A 19 8.65 0.02 -20.16
C ILE A 19 9.90 -0.47 -20.87
N THR A 20 9.82 -0.69 -22.19
CA THR A 20 10.96 -1.15 -22.99
C THR A 20 12.11 -0.16 -22.95
N ASN A 21 11.84 1.15 -22.95
CA ASN A 21 12.89 2.17 -22.83
C ASN A 21 13.57 2.18 -21.46
N GLN A 22 12.91 1.68 -20.42
CA GLN A 22 13.45 1.56 -19.06
C GLN A 22 14.10 0.19 -18.80
N THR A 23 14.16 -0.67 -19.81
CA THR A 23 14.70 -2.04 -19.71
C THR A 23 15.63 -2.37 -20.87
N GLY A 24 16.68 -3.15 -20.63
CA GLY A 24 17.64 -3.52 -21.67
C GLY A 24 19.08 -3.30 -21.23
N ASP A 25 20.02 -3.62 -22.13
CA ASP A 25 21.45 -3.60 -21.83
C ASP A 25 21.93 -2.19 -21.49
N GLY A 26 22.35 -2.01 -20.22
CA GLY A 26 22.77 -0.72 -19.67
C GLY A 26 21.73 -0.02 -18.78
N THR A 27 20.53 -0.58 -18.62
CA THR A 27 19.52 -0.10 -17.67
C THR A 27 19.53 -0.90 -16.37
N MET A 28 18.82 -0.41 -15.35
CA MET A 28 18.73 -1.07 -14.04
C MET A 28 17.94 -2.39 -14.06
N TYR A 29 17.20 -2.68 -15.14
CA TYR A 29 16.30 -3.82 -15.27
C TYR A 29 16.56 -4.60 -16.55
N SER A 30 16.75 -5.92 -16.44
CA SER A 30 17.01 -6.77 -17.60
C SER A 30 15.73 -7.16 -18.36
N THR A 31 14.56 -7.12 -17.71
CA THR A 31 13.30 -7.50 -18.37
C THR A 31 12.14 -6.56 -18.02
N PRO A 32 11.19 -6.34 -18.95
CA PRO A 32 9.92 -5.64 -18.69
C PRO A 32 9.18 -6.14 -17.44
N SER A 33 9.14 -7.47 -17.25
CA SER A 33 8.47 -8.09 -16.11
C SER A 33 9.12 -7.75 -14.77
N GLU A 34 10.42 -7.51 -14.74
CA GLU A 34 11.15 -7.09 -13.55
C GLU A 34 10.82 -5.65 -13.19
N TYR A 35 10.86 -4.75 -14.18
CA TYR A 35 10.49 -3.35 -14.01
C TYR A 35 9.03 -3.20 -13.53
N VAL A 36 8.10 -3.93 -14.14
CA VAL A 36 6.68 -3.91 -13.72
C VAL A 36 6.52 -4.42 -12.27
N ARG A 37 7.22 -5.49 -11.89
CA ARG A 37 7.20 -5.97 -10.51
C ARG A 37 7.67 -4.91 -9.53
N ASP A 38 8.71 -4.16 -9.89
CA ASP A 38 9.24 -3.12 -9.04
C ASP A 38 8.32 -1.89 -8.94
N LEU A 39 7.74 -1.47 -10.06
CA LEU A 39 6.69 -0.44 -10.07
C LEU A 39 5.52 -0.79 -9.13
N ILE A 40 5.10 -2.07 -9.11
CA ILE A 40 4.02 -2.52 -8.23
C ILE A 40 4.43 -2.45 -6.76
N ARG A 41 5.68 -2.82 -6.41
CA ARG A 41 6.19 -2.68 -5.03
C ARG A 41 6.17 -1.22 -4.60
N HIS A 42 6.74 -0.33 -5.40
CA HIS A 42 6.74 1.10 -5.10
C HIS A 42 5.33 1.71 -5.04
N ALA A 43 4.39 1.23 -5.86
CA ALA A 43 3.00 1.64 -5.77
C ALA A 43 2.36 1.20 -4.44
N ARG A 44 2.60 -0.06 -4.02
CA ARG A 44 2.12 -0.58 -2.73
C ARG A 44 2.69 0.20 -1.56
N ASP A 45 4.01 0.43 -1.53
CA ASP A 45 4.67 1.15 -0.43
C ASP A 45 4.12 2.57 -0.30
N ARG A 46 3.89 3.25 -1.43
CA ARG A 46 3.25 4.59 -1.44
C ARG A 46 1.82 4.57 -0.92
N GLN A 47 1.04 3.55 -1.27
CA GLN A 47 -0.32 3.39 -0.77
C GLN A 47 -0.36 3.07 0.72
N GLU A 48 0.52 2.21 1.21
CA GLU A 48 0.64 1.88 2.64
C GLU A 48 1.06 3.11 3.45
N ALA A 49 2.05 3.87 2.97
CA ALA A 49 2.46 5.12 3.59
C ALA A 49 1.35 6.19 3.57
N ALA A 50 0.54 6.25 2.51
CA ALA A 50 -0.62 7.13 2.44
C ALA A 50 -1.71 6.71 3.45
N LYS A 51 -2.00 5.40 3.57
CA LYS A 51 -2.96 4.88 4.55
C LYS A 51 -2.55 5.23 5.98
N ILE A 52 -1.28 5.01 6.34
CA ILE A 52 -0.77 5.34 7.68
C ILE A 52 -0.93 6.84 7.97
N ARG A 53 -0.54 7.70 7.03
CA ARG A 53 -0.71 9.16 7.19
C ARG A 53 -2.16 9.55 7.36
N ASN A 54 -3.06 8.96 6.58
CA ASN A 54 -4.48 9.25 6.68
C ASN A 54 -5.05 8.78 8.03
N SER A 55 -4.67 7.60 8.51
CA SER A 55 -5.10 7.11 9.83
C SER A 55 -4.59 7.98 10.99
N ILE A 56 -3.38 8.53 10.87
CA ILE A 56 -2.86 9.49 11.85
C ILE A 56 -3.69 10.77 11.83
N LEU A 57 -3.97 11.32 10.64
CA LEU A 57 -4.79 12.53 10.49
C LEU A 57 -6.21 12.32 11.01
N GLU A 58 -6.82 11.17 10.72
CA GLU A 58 -8.13 10.76 11.23
C GLU A 58 -8.12 10.72 12.76
N GLY A 59 -7.13 10.09 13.38
CA GLY A 59 -6.99 10.08 14.85
C GLY A 59 -6.84 11.48 15.47
N TYR A 60 -6.12 12.38 14.81
CA TYR A 60 -6.04 13.79 15.25
C TYR A 60 -7.37 14.53 15.09
N GLN A 61 -8.12 14.26 14.02
CA GLN A 61 -9.44 14.85 13.80
C GLN A 61 -10.45 14.35 14.85
N ASP A 62 -10.41 13.07 15.20
CA ASP A 62 -11.25 12.50 16.26
C ASP A 62 -10.93 13.08 17.64
N ALA A 63 -9.64 13.31 17.93
CA ALA A 63 -9.23 14.00 19.14
C ALA A 63 -9.74 15.45 19.20
N ILE A 64 -9.71 16.18 18.08
CA ILE A 64 -10.28 17.54 18.00
C ILE A 64 -11.80 17.51 18.15
N ALA A 65 -12.47 16.51 17.57
CA ALA A 65 -13.93 16.35 17.62
C ALA A 65 -14.43 15.86 19.00
N GLY A 66 -13.54 15.44 19.90
CA GLY A 66 -13.91 14.91 21.21
C GLY A 66 -14.39 13.45 21.18
N ASN A 67 -14.19 12.75 20.06
CA ASN A 67 -14.48 11.32 19.90
C ASN A 67 -13.31 10.49 20.44
N MET A 68 -12.98 10.68 21.72
CA MET A 68 -11.88 9.98 22.39
C MET A 68 -12.43 8.90 23.31
N THR A 69 -11.76 7.76 23.33
CA THR A 69 -11.99 6.67 24.29
C THR A 69 -10.91 6.72 25.37
N ASP A 70 -11.33 6.53 26.62
CA ASP A 70 -10.40 6.42 27.74
C ASP A 70 -9.54 5.16 27.57
N PHE A 71 -8.22 5.35 27.62
CA PHE A 71 -7.25 4.27 27.52
C PHE A 71 -7.19 3.50 28.84
N SER A 72 -7.58 2.22 28.84
CA SER A 72 -7.64 1.40 30.07
C SER A 72 -6.28 0.89 30.55
N GLY A 73 -5.21 1.20 29.82
CA GLY A 73 -3.87 0.63 30.03
C GLY A 73 -3.58 -0.59 29.14
N ASN A 74 -4.59 -1.12 28.42
CA ASN A 74 -4.42 -2.21 27.47
C ASN A 74 -5.13 -1.92 26.14
N LEU A 75 -4.34 -1.54 25.13
CA LEU A 75 -4.82 -1.18 23.80
C LEU A 75 -5.64 -2.29 23.11
N LEU A 76 -5.28 -3.56 23.31
CA LEU A 76 -5.96 -4.67 22.64
C LEU A 76 -7.37 -4.89 23.20
N GLU A 77 -7.53 -4.74 24.52
CA GLU A 77 -8.84 -4.84 25.19
C GLU A 77 -9.72 -3.64 24.85
N ASP A 78 -9.15 -2.44 24.75
CA ASP A 78 -9.87 -1.22 24.34
C ASP A 78 -10.41 -1.33 22.92
N ILE A 79 -9.59 -1.81 21.97
CA ILE A 79 -10.01 -2.04 20.57
C ILE A 79 -11.12 -3.10 20.49
N LYS A 80 -11.00 -4.16 21.28
CA LYS A 80 -12.00 -5.25 21.30
C LYS A 80 -13.34 -4.76 21.84
N SER A 81 -13.31 -3.97 22.91
CA SER A 81 -14.50 -3.37 23.53
C SER A 81 -15.19 -2.38 22.59
N PHE A 82 -14.41 -1.54 21.89
CA PHE A 82 -14.93 -0.61 20.88
C PHE A 82 -15.62 -1.33 19.71
N LYS A 83 -14.99 -2.39 19.16
CA LYS A 83 -15.58 -3.18 18.07
C LYS A 83 -16.85 -3.91 18.48
N ALA A 84 -16.91 -4.41 19.71
CA ALA A 84 -18.08 -5.09 20.26
C ALA A 84 -19.27 -4.14 20.51
N SER A 85 -19.00 -2.86 20.79
CA SER A 85 -20.04 -1.83 20.96
C SER A 85 -20.57 -1.26 19.64
N ASN A 86 -19.90 -1.50 18.52
CA ASN A 86 -20.21 -0.92 17.20
C ASN A 86 -20.62 -2.00 16.17
N SER A 87 -20.99 -3.21 16.63
CA SER A 87 -21.64 -4.28 15.84
C SER A 87 -23.05 -4.53 16.36
#